data_AF-A0A0U5IKW8-F1
#
_entry.id   AF-A0A0U5IKW8-F1
#
_cell.length_a   1.000
_cell.length_b   1.000
_cell.length_c   1.000
_cell.angle_alpha   90.00
_cell.angle_beta   90.00
_cell.angle_gamma   90.00
#
_symmetry.space_group_name_H-M   'P 1'
#
loop_
_entity.id
_entity.type
_entity.pdbx_description
1 polymer ?
#
loop_
_entity_poly.entity_id
_entity_poly.type
_entity_poly.pdbx_seq_one_letter_code
_entity_poly.pdbx_strand_id
1 'polypeptide(L)' 'MVERKRRRMAFIAANGLLVLVPSALFLSFKAQAGEFDGAFFGVQALELIAGAVNLVLLGLNLRDGRRLGSIPRNRP' A
#
# COMPACT_ATOMS: atom_id res chain seq x y z
N MET A 1 -5.42 -20.27 -11.64
CA MET A 1 -4.14 -19.64 -11.24
C MET A 1 -4.27 -18.14 -10.93
N VAL A 2 -5.15 -17.39 -11.61
CA VAL A 2 -5.40 -15.94 -11.37
C VAL A 2 -5.95 -15.66 -9.96
N GLU A 3 -6.84 -16.51 -9.45
CA GLU A 3 -7.49 -16.30 -8.14
C GLU A 3 -6.50 -16.31 -6.95
N ARG A 4 -5.49 -17.20 -6.98
CA ARG A 4 -4.44 -17.23 -5.95
C ARG A 4 -3.56 -15.98 -5.98
N LYS A 5 -3.36 -15.38 -7.16
CA LYS A 5 -2.57 -14.16 -7.36
C LYS A 5 -3.33 -12.93 -6.83
N ARG A 6 -4.64 -12.86 -7.09
CA ARG A 6 -5.55 -11.81 -6.59
C ARG A 6 -5.74 -11.85 -5.07
N ARG A 7 -5.90 -13.06 -4.50
CA ARG A 7 -6.07 -13.26 -3.06
C ARG A 7 -4.82 -12.86 -2.26
N ARG A 8 -3.61 -13.06 -2.81
CA ARG A 8 -2.36 -12.58 -2.20
C ARG A 8 -2.25 -11.05 -2.23
N MET A 9 -2.62 -10.39 -3.33
CA MET A 9 -2.66 -8.93 -3.39
C MET A 9 -3.68 -8.34 -2.40
N ALA A 10 -4.87 -8.96 -2.29
CA ALA A 10 -5.89 -8.55 -1.33
C ALA A 10 -5.43 -8.74 0.12
N PHE A 11 -4.72 -9.83 0.43
CA PHE A 11 -4.13 -10.03 1.75
C PHE A 11 -3.02 -9.03 2.08
N ILE A 12 -2.17 -8.67 1.11
CA ILE A 12 -1.13 -7.65 1.31
C ILE A 12 -1.77 -6.28 1.53
N ALA A 13 -2.79 -5.91 0.75
CA ALA A 13 -3.52 -4.67 0.92
C ALA A 13 -4.31 -4.63 2.24
N ALA A 14 -4.94 -5.74 2.63
CA ALA A 14 -5.70 -5.84 3.88
C ALA A 14 -4.77 -5.81 5.10
N ASN A 15 -3.63 -6.50 5.09
CA ASN A 15 -2.63 -6.39 6.15
C ASN A 15 -2.05 -4.98 6.21
N GLY A 16 -1.78 -4.37 5.04
CA GLY A 16 -1.36 -2.98 4.96
C GLY A 16 -2.38 -2.05 5.61
N LEU A 17 -3.66 -2.17 5.28
CA LEU A 17 -4.72 -1.33 5.82
C LEU A 17 -4.97 -1.57 7.32
N LEU A 18 -5.02 -2.84 7.75
CA LEU A 18 -5.21 -3.23 9.14
C LEU A 18 -4.05 -2.85 10.04
N VAL A 19 -2.85 -2.64 9.49
CA VAL A 19 -1.69 -2.15 10.25
C VAL A 19 -1.58 -0.63 10.15
N LEU A 20 -1.74 -0.05 8.95
CA LEU A 20 -1.62 1.40 8.71
C LEU A 20 -2.69 2.21 9.43
N VAL A 21 -3.95 1.77 9.42
CA VAL A 21 -5.05 2.54 10.05
C VAL A 21 -4.87 2.67 11.57
N PRO A 22 -4.67 1.59 12.35
CA PRO A 22 -4.42 1.73 13.77
C PRO A 22 -3.05 2.36 14.08
N SER A 23 -2.05 2.18 13.22
CA SER A 23 -0.74 2.86 13.36
C SER A 23 -0.87 4.37 13.23
N ALA A 24 -1.57 4.86 12.21
CA ALA A 24 -1.82 6.28 11.98
C ALA A 24 -2.61 6.90 13.14
N LEU A 25 -3.61 6.18 13.68
CA LEU A 25 -4.35 6.63 14.86
C LEU A 25 -3.46 6.69 16.11
N PHE A 26 -2.63 5.67 16.33
CA PHE A 26 -1.68 5.62 17.44
C PHE A 26 -0.63 6.73 17.36
N LEU A 27 -0.07 6.97 16.18
CA LEU A 27 0.86 8.07 15.92
C LEU A 27 0.20 9.43 16.10
N SER A 28 -1.02 9.63 15.58
CA SER A 28 -1.74 10.90 15.73
C SER A 28 -2.01 11.21 17.20
N PHE A 29 -2.38 10.19 17.98
CA PHE A 29 -2.60 10.32 19.42
C PHE A 29 -1.29 10.64 20.17
N LYS A 30 -0.20 9.92 19.88
CA LYS A 30 1.12 10.19 20.49
C LYS A 30 1.69 11.54 20.07
N ALA A 31 1.54 11.96 18.82
CA ALA A 31 2.00 13.26 18.33
C ALA A 31 1.22 14.41 18.98
N GLN A 32 -0.10 14.26 19.19
CA GLN A 32 -0.90 15.24 19.95
C GLN A 32 -0.48 15.30 21.43
N ALA A 33 -0.03 14.18 22.01
CA ALA A 33 0.54 14.14 23.34
C ALA A 33 2.00 14.64 23.41
N GLY A 34 2.65 14.94 22.28
CA GLY A 34 4.06 15.32 22.20
C GLY A 34 5.05 14.18 22.49
N GLU A 35 4.58 12.92 22.50
CA GLU A 35 5.38 11.74 22.83
C GLU A 35 5.97 11.09 21.58
N PHE A 36 7.20 11.48 21.23
CA PHE A 36 7.98 10.92 20.14
C PHE A 36 8.93 9.81 20.63
N ASP A 37 8.40 8.79 21.29
CA ASP A 37 9.22 7.68 21.83
C ASP A 37 9.69 6.69 20.76
N GLY A 38 10.60 5.78 21.10
CA GLY A 38 11.07 4.73 20.19
C GLY A 38 9.97 3.90 19.54
N ALA A 39 8.82 3.72 20.21
CA ALA A 39 7.64 3.07 19.62
C ALA A 39 7.01 3.89 18.48
N PHE A 40 6.97 5.22 18.60
CA PHE A 40 6.49 6.12 17.54
C PHE A 40 7.36 5.99 16.30
N PHE A 41 8.70 6.04 16.46
CA PHE A 41 9.63 5.89 15.35
C PHE A 41 9.58 4.50 14.71
N GLY A 42 9.41 3.44 15.51
CA GLY A 42 9.28 2.07 14.99
C GLY A 42 8.02 1.90 14.12
N VAL A 43 6.88 2.42 14.58
CA VAL A 43 5.62 2.36 13.83
C VAL A 43 5.67 3.29 12.59
N GLN A 44 6.24 4.49 12.71
CA GLN A 44 6.46 5.42 11.59
C GLN A 44 7.30 4.78 10.48
N ALA A 45 8.37 4.05 10.83
CA ALA A 45 9.20 3.37 9.86
C ALA A 45 8.44 2.25 9.13
N LEU A 46 7.64 1.46 9.87
CA LEU A 46 6.78 0.43 9.27
C LEU A 46 5.73 1.01 8.34
N GLU A 47 5.08 2.10 8.75
CA GLU A 47 4.09 2.83 7.96
C GLU A 47 4.70 3.36 6.65
N LEU A 48 5.90 3.96 6.72
CA LEU A 48 6.61 4.44 5.53
C LEU A 48 6.98 3.30 4.56
N ILE A 49 7.47 2.18 5.08
CA ILE A 49 7.80 1.00 4.26
C ILE A 49 6.53 0.44 3.60
N ALA A 50 5.44 0.30 4.36
CA ALA A 50 4.17 -0.17 3.84
C ALA A 50 3.60 0.76 2.75
N GLY A 51 3.67 2.08 2.98
CA GLY A 51 3.30 3.09 1.98
C GLY A 51 4.14 3.01 0.71
N ALA A 52 5.47 2.86 0.85
CA ALA A 52 6.38 2.74 -0.29
C ALA A 52 6.09 1.48 -1.13
N VAL A 53 5.84 0.33 -0.48
CA VAL A 53 5.48 -0.92 -1.18
C VAL A 53 4.18 -0.74 -1.96
N ASN A 54 3.15 -0.12 -1.36
CA ASN A 54 1.89 0.15 -2.07
C ASN A 54 2.08 1.11 -3.25
N LEU A 55 2.91 2.15 -3.11
CA LEU A 55 3.20 3.09 -4.19
C LEU A 55 3.93 2.42 -5.35
N VAL A 56 4.91 1.55 -5.06
CA VAL A 56 5.61 0.75 -6.09
C VAL A 56 4.63 -0.19 -6.81
N LEU A 57 3.76 -0.89 -6.07
CA LEU A 57 2.76 -1.76 -6.67
C LEU A 57 1.77 -0.99 -7.55
N LEU A 58 1.33 0.19 -7.12
CA LEU A 58 0.48 1.06 -7.94
C LEU A 58 1.22 1.50 -9.22
N GLY A 59 2.49 1.90 -9.09
CA GLY A 59 3.33 2.28 -10.24
C GLY A 59 3.53 1.14 -11.24
N LEU A 60 3.76 -0.09 -10.75
CA LEU A 60 3.85 -1.28 -11.60
C LEU A 60 2.52 -1.60 -12.29
N ASN A 61 1.40 -1.54 -11.58
CA ASN A 61 0.07 -1.72 -12.17
C ASN A 61 -0.24 -0.66 -13.23
N LEU A 62 0.15 0.61 -13.01
CA LEU A 62 -0.01 1.69 -13.97
C LEU A 62 0.87 1.48 -15.22
N ARG A 63 2.12 1.05 -15.03
CA ARG A 63 3.05 0.72 -16.13
C ARG A 63 2.53 -0.44 -16.98
N ASP A 64 2.05 -1.49 -16.33
CA ASP A 64 1.46 -2.66 -17.00
C ASP A 64 0.15 -2.30 -17.71
N GLY A 65 -0.69 -1.45 -17.09
CA GLY A 65 -1.90 -0.91 -17.70
C GLY A 65 -1.63 -0.09 -18.97
N ARG A 66 -0.55 0.71 -19.00
CA ARG A 66 -0.11 1.40 -20.23
C ARG A 66 0.37 0.43 -21.32
N ARG A 67 0.91 -0.74 -20.94
CA ARG A 67 1.35 -1.79 -21.88
C ARG A 67 0.17 -2.56 -22.50
N LEU A 68 -0.98 -2.59 -21.83
CA LEU A 68 -2.25 -3.11 -22.34
C LEU A 68 -3.05 -2.07 -23.18
N GLY A 69 -2.58 -0.82 -23.24
CA GLY A 69 -3.21 0.27 -23.99
C GLY A 69 -3.10 0.18 -25.52
N SER A 70 -2.46 -0.85 -26.09
CA SER A 70 -2.62 -1.18 -27.51
C SER A 70 -3.95 -1.89 -27.72
N ILE A 71 -5.05 -1.14 -27.61
CA ILE A 71 -6.36 -1.57 -28.12
C ILE A 71 -6.14 -2.07 -29.55
N PRO A 72 -6.39 -3.35 -29.88
CA PRO A 72 -6.44 -3.78 -31.27
C PRO A 72 -7.59 -3.01 -31.88
N ARG A 73 -7.25 -2.03 -32.71
CA ARG A 73 -8.19 -1.25 -33.49
C ARG A 73 -8.74 -2.24 -34.53
N ASN A 74 -9.77 -2.98 -34.15
CA ASN A 74 -10.51 -3.86 -35.04
C ASN A 74 -11.11 -2.95 -36.11
N ARG A 75 -10.41 -2.85 -37.24
CA ARG A 75 -10.88 -2.10 -38.41
C ARG A 75 -11.94 -2.96 -39.11
N PRO A 76 -13.07 -2.37 -39.53
CA PRO A 76 -14.14 -3.09 -40.21
C PRO A 76 -13.67 -3.66 -41.56
#